data_AF-A0A0L0SJA5-F1
#
_entry.id   AF-A0A0L0SJA5-F1
#
_cell.length_a   1.000
_cell.length_b   1.000
_cell.length_c   1.000
_cell.angle_alpha   90.00
_cell.angle_beta   90.00
_cell.angle_gamma   90.00
#
_symmetry.space_group_name_H-M   'P 1'
#
loop_
_entity.id
_entity.type
_entity.pdbx_description
1 polymer ?
#
loop_
_entity_poly.entity_id
_entity_poly.type
_entity_poly.pdbx_seq_one_letter_code
_entity_poly.pdbx_strand_id
1 'polypeptide(L)'
;MTSTEPERAETPDTGADREQDPAVEDLVLQIEQAYTHPTATARYLAHFLETAKNRDDSIIYDADPATPATVQQVIAGLRALNLTHVACLYPVEHDYYHWTLARRMCRLNAPTRAHLCKSIIMENTRCPHNSIDDPAFSKYYCVIVQYTAKLNTQKLFNFGRDLKQRSISKKNYNFRLVDPEISEQLTGYGTGGVSPFGMKSNVPIILAEAITKLDPPVFWLGAGHIDWKVAVPASDFVATTGCYVTDLES
;
A
#
# COMPACT_ATOMS: atom_id res chain seq x y z
N MET A 1 -1.77 27.67 -34.04
CA MET A 1 -2.15 26.45 -33.29
C MET A 1 -0.87 25.88 -32.72
N THR A 2 -0.49 26.35 -31.54
CA THR A 2 0.72 25.97 -30.83
C THR A 2 0.44 24.66 -30.08
N SER A 3 1.15 23.61 -30.49
CA SER A 3 1.15 22.31 -29.86
C SER A 3 1.83 22.41 -28.50
N THR A 4 1.07 22.31 -27.41
CA THR A 4 1.60 22.15 -26.07
C THR A 4 1.96 20.68 -25.86
N GLU A 5 3.24 20.41 -25.63
CA GLU A 5 3.74 19.11 -25.17
C GLU A 5 3.07 18.74 -23.84
N PRO A 6 2.77 17.44 -23.60
CA PRO A 6 2.27 17.02 -22.29
C PRO A 6 3.41 17.11 -21.28
N GLU A 7 3.16 17.92 -20.25
CA GLU A 7 3.96 18.07 -19.05
C GLU A 7 4.25 16.67 -18.45
N ARG A 8 5.53 16.30 -18.36
CA ARG A 8 5.95 15.06 -17.70
C ARG A 8 5.41 15.10 -16.28
N ALA A 9 4.54 14.15 -15.94
CA ALA A 9 4.09 13.93 -14.57
C ALA A 9 5.32 13.79 -13.66
N GLU A 10 5.57 14.81 -12.84
CA GLU A 10 6.55 14.76 -11.79
C GLU A 10 6.18 13.61 -10.87
N THR A 11 7.13 12.70 -10.68
CA THR A 11 7.05 11.71 -9.60
C THR A 11 6.94 12.52 -8.32
N PRO A 12 6.00 12.20 -7.40
CA PRO A 12 5.89 12.96 -6.17
C PRO A 12 7.25 12.93 -5.51
N ASP A 13 7.81 14.12 -5.28
CA ASP A 13 9.06 14.35 -4.57
C ASP A 13 8.98 13.57 -3.26
N THR A 14 9.53 12.35 -3.29
CA THR A 14 9.81 11.60 -2.08
C THR A 14 10.83 12.49 -1.42
N GLY A 15 10.47 13.25 -0.37
CA GLY A 15 11.34 14.19 0.35
C GLY A 15 12.58 13.55 1.00
N ALA A 16 13.31 12.80 0.19
CA ALA A 16 14.51 12.01 0.42
C ALA A 16 15.74 12.93 0.39
N ASP A 17 15.63 14.11 -0.22
CA ASP A 17 16.72 15.06 -0.39
C ASP A 17 16.67 16.26 0.57
N ARG A 18 15.80 16.25 1.59
CA ARG A 18 15.96 17.20 2.71
C ARG A 18 17.07 16.67 3.60
N GLU A 19 18.16 17.45 3.69
CA GLU A 19 19.31 17.22 4.57
C GLU A 19 18.81 16.76 5.95
N GLN A 20 19.02 15.47 6.27
CA GLN A 20 18.54 14.88 7.51
C GLN A 20 19.53 15.26 8.61
N ASP A 21 19.06 16.04 9.59
CA ASP A 21 19.82 16.33 10.80
C ASP A 21 20.23 15.00 11.48
N PRO A 22 21.54 14.68 11.60
CA PRO A 22 21.99 13.44 12.18
C PRO A 22 21.46 13.18 13.59
N ALA A 23 21.22 14.23 14.38
CA ALA A 23 20.65 14.10 15.72
C ALA A 23 19.18 13.68 15.67
N VAL A 24 18.43 14.15 14.67
CA VAL A 24 17.03 13.73 14.44
C VAL A 24 16.99 12.28 13.97
N GLU A 25 17.88 11.86 13.08
CA GLU A 25 17.94 10.47 12.63
C GLU A 25 18.29 9.50 13.78
N ASP A 26 19.21 9.87 14.67
CA ASP A 26 19.52 9.08 15.87
C ASP A 26 18.29 8.91 16.78
N LEU A 27 17.53 9.99 17.01
CA LEU A 27 16.27 9.91 17.77
C LEU A 27 15.23 9.02 17.08
N VAL A 28 15.12 9.08 15.76
CA VAL A 28 14.21 8.21 14.99
C VAL A 28 14.62 6.75 15.15
N LEU A 29 15.91 6.43 15.05
CA LEU A 29 16.41 5.08 15.27
C LEU A 29 16.14 4.59 16.70
N GLN A 30 16.27 5.44 17.71
CA GLN A 30 15.93 5.08 19.09
C GLN A 30 14.42 4.79 19.26
N ILE A 31 13.54 5.54 18.59
CA ILE A 31 12.09 5.25 18.57
C ILE A 31 11.83 3.90 17.90
N GLU A 32 12.41 3.64 16.72
CA GLU A 32 12.25 2.38 16.01
C GLU A 32 12.76 1.19 16.85
N GLN A 33 13.89 1.35 17.54
CA GLN A 33 14.43 0.36 18.46
C GLN A 33 13.51 0.08 19.64
N ALA A 34 12.82 1.08 20.18
CA ALA A 34 11.88 0.88 21.28
C ALA A 34 10.76 -0.10 20.89
N TYR A 35 10.33 -0.08 19.63
CA TYR A 35 9.33 -1.01 19.08
C TYR A 35 9.87 -2.42 18.77
N THR A 36 11.17 -2.67 18.93
CA THR A 36 11.71 -4.04 18.93
C THR A 36 11.58 -4.73 20.29
N HIS A 37 11.25 -3.97 21.33
CA HIS A 37 11.08 -4.52 22.67
C HIS A 37 9.72 -5.25 22.79
N PRO A 38 9.67 -6.54 23.18
CA PRO A 38 8.43 -7.33 23.16
C PRO A 38 7.26 -6.70 23.93
N THR A 39 7.53 -6.04 25.06
CA THR A 39 6.50 -5.34 25.83
C THR A 39 5.93 -4.13 25.09
N ALA A 40 6.76 -3.37 24.36
CA ALA A 40 6.29 -2.24 23.58
C ALA A 40 5.45 -2.72 22.40
N THR A 41 5.92 -3.73 21.68
CA THR A 41 5.18 -4.40 20.60
C THR A 41 3.81 -4.89 21.05
N ALA A 42 3.76 -5.65 22.15
CA ALA A 42 2.51 -6.21 22.65
C ALA A 42 1.52 -5.12 23.09
N ARG A 43 2.01 -4.07 23.77
CA ARG A 43 1.17 -2.93 24.17
C ARG A 43 0.66 -2.15 22.97
N TYR A 44 1.53 -1.94 21.96
CA TYR A 44 1.15 -1.30 20.71
C TYR A 44 0.03 -2.05 20.03
N LEU A 45 0.20 -3.36 19.81
CA LEU A 45 -0.79 -4.18 19.12
C LEU A 45 -2.11 -4.24 19.89
N ALA A 46 -2.07 -4.39 21.21
CA ALA A 46 -3.28 -4.37 22.04
C ALA A 46 -4.02 -3.03 21.90
N HIS A 47 -3.31 -1.91 21.99
CA HIS A 47 -3.89 -0.58 21.83
C HIS A 47 -4.45 -0.35 20.43
N PHE A 48 -3.74 -0.80 19.39
CA PHE A 48 -4.19 -0.72 18.01
C PHE A 48 -5.51 -1.48 17.79
N LEU A 49 -5.57 -2.74 18.23
CA LEU A 49 -6.76 -3.58 18.09
C LEU A 49 -7.94 -3.07 18.92
N GLU A 50 -7.68 -2.59 20.13
CA GLU A 50 -8.71 -1.94 20.96
C GLU A 50 -9.24 -0.68 20.29
N THR A 51 -8.37 0.14 19.70
CA THR A 51 -8.76 1.34 18.94
C THR A 51 -9.59 0.98 17.71
N ALA A 52 -9.22 -0.08 16.97
CA ALA A 52 -9.98 -0.54 15.82
C ALA A 52 -11.36 -1.08 16.23
N LYS A 53 -11.45 -1.84 17.32
CA LYS A 53 -12.69 -2.43 17.82
C LYS A 53 -13.66 -1.40 18.40
N ASN A 54 -13.14 -0.44 19.14
CA ASN A 54 -13.94 0.58 19.82
C ASN A 54 -14.19 1.81 18.93
N ARG A 55 -13.73 1.80 17.68
CA ARG A 55 -14.07 2.86 16.74
C ARG A 55 -15.56 2.85 16.51
N ASP A 56 -16.14 4.03 16.72
CA ASP A 56 -17.50 4.28 16.30
C ASP A 56 -17.50 4.29 14.76
N ASP A 57 -18.04 3.23 14.18
CA ASP A 57 -18.25 3.13 12.73
C ASP A 57 -18.96 4.38 12.22
N SER A 58 -19.78 5.07 13.03
CA SER A 58 -20.51 6.25 12.60
C SER A 58 -19.68 7.53 12.43
N ILE A 59 -18.48 7.61 13.02
CA ILE A 59 -17.65 8.83 13.01
C ILE A 59 -16.67 8.86 11.83
N ILE A 60 -16.33 7.69 11.27
CA ILE A 60 -15.38 7.59 10.14
C ILE A 60 -15.95 6.75 8.98
N TYR A 61 -16.83 5.78 9.24
CA TYR A 61 -17.38 4.85 8.25
C TYR A 61 -18.85 5.12 7.87
N ASP A 62 -19.58 5.92 8.67
CA ASP A 62 -20.83 6.54 8.25
C ASP A 62 -20.57 7.96 7.74
N ALA A 63 -21.46 8.37 6.83
CA ALA A 63 -21.27 9.47 5.89
C ALA A 63 -21.11 10.85 6.54
N ASP A 64 -19.94 11.15 7.11
CA ASP A 64 -19.46 12.53 7.17
C ASP A 64 -19.42 13.03 5.71
N PRO A 65 -20.26 14.02 5.33
CA PRO A 65 -20.27 14.56 3.98
C PRO A 65 -18.91 15.12 3.54
N ALA A 66 -18.01 15.42 4.48
CA ALA A 66 -16.65 15.86 4.21
C ALA A 66 -15.70 14.71 3.85
N THR A 67 -16.05 13.45 4.10
CA THR A 67 -15.20 12.31 3.73
C THR A 67 -15.23 12.10 2.22
N PRO A 68 -14.07 12.11 1.52
CA PRO A 68 -14.03 11.98 0.07
C PRO A 68 -14.68 10.68 -0.42
N ALA A 69 -15.35 10.72 -1.57
CA ALA A 69 -16.04 9.56 -2.14
C ALA A 69 -15.10 8.35 -2.35
N THR A 70 -13.83 8.58 -2.66
CA THR A 70 -12.82 7.52 -2.80
C THR A 70 -12.44 6.88 -1.47
N VAL A 71 -12.48 7.61 -0.36
CA VAL A 71 -12.31 7.06 0.99
C VAL A 71 -13.53 6.21 1.36
N GLN A 72 -14.74 6.68 1.03
CA GLN A 72 -15.98 5.90 1.19
C GLN A 72 -15.93 4.58 0.38
N GLN A 73 -15.30 4.58 -0.80
CA GLN A 73 -15.06 3.37 -1.58
C GLN A 73 -14.13 2.38 -0.84
N VAL A 74 -13.07 2.88 -0.19
CA VAL A 74 -12.18 2.05 0.65
C VAL A 74 -12.93 1.47 1.85
N ILE A 75 -13.75 2.28 2.52
CA ILE A 75 -14.62 1.87 3.62
C ILE A 75 -15.54 0.72 3.20
N ALA A 76 -16.20 0.84 2.04
CA ALA A 76 -17.05 -0.22 1.49
C ALA A 76 -16.23 -1.50 1.21
N GLY A 77 -15.01 -1.37 0.69
CA GLY A 77 -14.09 -2.48 0.47
C GLY A 77 -13.67 -3.19 1.76
N LEU A 78 -13.34 -2.43 2.82
CA LEU A 78 -13.04 -2.99 4.15
C LEU A 78 -14.25 -3.74 4.72
N ARG A 79 -15.46 -3.20 4.56
CA ARG A 79 -16.70 -3.85 5.01
C ARG A 79 -16.96 -5.16 4.25
N ALA A 80 -16.76 -5.17 2.93
CA ALA A 80 -16.91 -6.37 2.11
C ALA A 80 -15.91 -7.48 2.49
N LEU A 81 -14.72 -7.12 2.97
CA LEU A 81 -13.69 -8.04 3.46
C LEU A 81 -13.80 -8.35 4.97
N ASN A 82 -14.82 -7.81 5.66
CA ASN A 82 -14.99 -7.91 7.11
C ASN A 82 -13.78 -7.40 7.92
N LEU A 83 -13.11 -6.34 7.46
CA LEU A 83 -11.91 -5.78 8.09
C LEU A 83 -12.18 -4.55 8.97
N THR A 84 -13.41 -4.02 9.00
CA THR A 84 -13.72 -2.77 9.74
C THR A 84 -13.39 -2.85 11.23
N HIS A 85 -13.54 -4.04 11.84
CA HIS A 85 -13.28 -4.27 13.26
C HIS A 85 -11.77 -4.34 13.64
N VAL A 86 -10.88 -4.39 12.66
CA VAL A 86 -9.41 -4.48 12.86
C VAL A 86 -8.63 -3.41 12.09
N ALA A 87 -9.26 -2.70 11.16
CA ALA A 87 -8.63 -1.64 10.38
C ALA A 87 -8.83 -0.26 11.01
N CYS A 88 -7.86 0.63 10.81
CA CYS A 88 -7.94 2.03 11.23
C CYS A 88 -7.66 2.97 10.06
N LEU A 89 -8.59 3.88 9.77
CA LEU A 89 -8.42 5.02 8.87
C LEU A 89 -7.86 6.26 9.61
N TYR A 90 -6.95 6.98 8.96
CA TYR A 90 -6.31 8.18 9.48
C TYR A 90 -6.37 9.30 8.44
N PRO A 91 -7.02 10.44 8.74
CA PRO A 91 -6.77 11.66 7.98
C PRO A 91 -5.35 12.15 8.30
N VAL A 92 -4.65 12.64 7.28
CA VAL A 92 -3.33 13.25 7.37
C VAL A 92 -3.36 14.61 6.66
N GLU A 93 -2.29 15.37 6.83
CA GLU A 93 -2.17 16.73 6.33
C GLU A 93 -1.95 16.77 4.81
N HIS A 94 -2.42 17.84 4.14
CA HIS A 94 -2.31 17.99 2.68
C HIS A 94 -0.89 17.93 2.14
N ASP A 95 0.11 18.30 2.94
CA ASP A 95 1.52 18.26 2.59
C ASP A 95 2.24 16.97 3.07
N TYR A 96 1.50 15.96 3.52
CA TYR A 96 2.03 14.70 4.07
C TYR A 96 3.05 14.03 3.15
N TYR A 97 2.83 14.05 1.83
CA TYR A 97 3.76 13.45 0.86
C TYR A 97 5.02 14.28 0.61
N HIS A 98 5.11 15.51 1.10
CA HIS A 98 6.34 16.31 1.09
C HIS A 98 7.23 16.06 2.32
N TRP A 99 6.74 15.29 3.30
CA TRP A 99 7.48 14.99 4.53
C TRP A 99 8.44 13.82 4.36
N THR A 100 9.45 13.75 5.23
CA THR A 100 10.31 12.56 5.36
C THR A 100 9.50 11.35 5.83
N LEU A 101 9.97 10.14 5.53
CA LEU A 101 9.32 8.91 6.02
C LEU A 101 9.27 8.85 7.55
N ALA A 102 10.30 9.36 8.24
CA ALA A 102 10.32 9.43 9.70
C ALA A 102 9.17 10.28 10.25
N ARG A 103 8.93 11.47 9.68
CA ARG A 103 7.82 12.33 10.11
C ARG A 103 6.45 11.69 9.83
N ARG A 104 6.31 11.03 8.68
CA ARG A 104 5.11 10.27 8.32
C ARG A 104 4.84 9.13 9.30
N MET A 105 5.88 8.38 9.66
CA MET A 105 5.83 7.31 10.66
C MET A 105 5.33 7.84 12.00
N CYS A 106 5.95 8.91 12.51
CA CYS A 106 5.52 9.53 13.76
C CYS A 106 4.07 10.03 13.69
N ARG A 107 3.66 10.66 12.57
CA ARG A 107 2.28 11.16 12.40
C ARG A 107 1.23 10.05 12.47
N LEU A 108 1.56 8.87 11.96
CA LEU A 108 0.68 7.70 11.95
C LEU A 108 0.82 6.85 13.21
N ASN A 109 1.74 7.19 14.11
CA ASN A 109 2.18 6.33 15.20
C ASN A 109 2.52 4.91 14.69
N ALA A 110 3.19 4.84 13.54
CA ALA A 110 3.68 3.59 12.99
C ALA A 110 4.95 3.17 13.77
N PRO A 111 5.14 1.88 14.09
CA PRO A 111 6.27 1.44 14.90
C PRO A 111 7.64 1.72 14.28
N THR A 112 7.77 1.49 12.97
CA THR A 112 8.97 1.82 12.20
C THR A 112 8.62 2.33 10.81
N ARG A 113 9.58 2.95 10.12
CA ARG A 113 9.42 3.36 8.71
C ARG A 113 9.06 2.18 7.80
N ALA A 114 9.49 0.98 8.17
CA ALA A 114 9.20 -0.26 7.45
C ALA A 114 7.69 -0.58 7.44
N HIS A 115 6.91 -0.09 8.40
CA HIS A 115 5.47 -0.32 8.45
C HIS A 115 4.69 0.53 7.43
N LEU A 116 5.32 1.58 6.88
CA LEU A 116 4.72 2.40 5.84
C LEU A 116 4.87 1.71 4.48
N CYS A 117 3.75 1.37 3.85
CA CYS A 117 3.70 0.66 2.58
C CYS A 117 2.99 1.47 1.50
N LYS A 118 3.18 1.04 0.25
CA LYS A 118 2.47 1.56 -0.92
C LYS A 118 1.94 0.42 -1.77
N SER A 119 0.75 0.62 -2.32
CA SER A 119 0.21 -0.19 -3.41
C SER A 119 0.44 0.52 -4.74
N ILE A 120 0.98 -0.22 -5.71
CA ILE A 120 1.20 0.24 -7.07
C ILE A 120 0.63 -0.78 -8.05
N ILE A 121 0.07 -0.29 -9.17
CA ILE A 121 -0.43 -1.18 -10.21
C ILE A 121 0.68 -1.45 -11.22
N MET A 122 1.00 -2.72 -11.40
CA MET A 122 1.98 -3.21 -12.35
C MET A 122 1.28 -3.87 -13.54
N GLU A 123 1.66 -3.49 -14.75
CA GLU A 123 1.20 -4.09 -16.00
C GLU A 123 2.22 -5.12 -16.50
N ASN A 124 1.76 -6.31 -16.87
CA ASN A 124 2.49 -7.18 -17.78
C ASN A 124 2.32 -6.70 -19.23
N THR A 125 3.24 -5.85 -19.70
CA THR A 125 3.14 -5.22 -21.03
C THR A 125 3.30 -6.21 -22.19
N ARG A 126 3.73 -7.45 -21.90
CA ARG A 126 3.86 -8.55 -22.87
C ARG A 126 2.81 -9.65 -22.69
N CYS A 127 1.82 -9.43 -21.84
CA CYS A 127 0.67 -10.33 -21.74
C CYS A 127 -0.08 -10.37 -23.09
N PRO A 128 -0.39 -11.54 -23.65
CA PRO A 128 -1.08 -11.66 -24.94
C PRO A 128 -2.57 -11.32 -24.88
N HIS A 129 -3.11 -11.06 -23.68
CA HIS A 129 -4.49 -10.65 -23.46
C HIS A 129 -4.57 -9.46 -22.50
N ASN A 130 -5.72 -8.79 -22.48
CA ASN A 130 -6.01 -7.68 -21.56
C ASN A 130 -6.83 -8.09 -20.33
N SER A 131 -7.13 -9.38 -20.17
CA SER A 131 -7.90 -9.91 -19.03
C SER A 131 -7.09 -9.98 -17.72
N ILE A 132 -7.82 -9.89 -16.60
CA ILE A 132 -7.35 -10.09 -15.23
C ILE A 132 -8.01 -11.30 -14.54
N ASP A 133 -8.77 -12.11 -15.29
CA ASP A 133 -9.61 -13.19 -14.75
C ASP A 133 -8.80 -14.40 -14.25
N ASP A 134 -7.55 -14.52 -14.69
CA ASP A 134 -6.60 -15.53 -14.24
C ASP A 134 -5.53 -14.88 -13.36
N PRO A 135 -5.67 -14.90 -12.01
CA PRO A 135 -4.69 -14.31 -11.10
C PRO A 135 -3.28 -14.86 -11.27
N ALA A 136 -3.11 -16.09 -11.77
CA ALA A 136 -1.80 -16.68 -12.01
C ALA A 136 -1.13 -16.20 -13.31
N PHE A 137 -1.87 -15.52 -14.20
CA PHE A 137 -1.34 -14.90 -15.42
C PHE A 137 -2.18 -13.68 -15.85
N SER A 138 -2.23 -12.67 -14.98
CA SER A 138 -3.03 -11.47 -15.19
C SER A 138 -2.29 -10.41 -16.01
N LYS A 139 -3.04 -9.57 -16.74
CA LYS A 139 -2.52 -8.36 -17.37
C LYS A 139 -2.02 -7.34 -16.35
N TYR A 140 -2.71 -7.21 -15.21
CA TYR A 140 -2.42 -6.23 -14.16
C TYR A 140 -2.33 -6.89 -12.79
N TYR A 141 -1.45 -6.36 -11.93
CA TYR A 141 -1.31 -6.76 -10.54
C TYR A 141 -1.23 -5.53 -9.64
N CYS A 142 -1.93 -5.55 -8.51
CA CYS A 142 -1.72 -4.61 -7.43
C CYS A 142 -0.57 -5.14 -6.56
N VAL A 143 0.58 -4.49 -6.62
CA VAL A 143 1.78 -4.91 -5.89
C VAL A 143 1.98 -4.01 -4.68
N ILE A 144 2.12 -4.62 -3.51
CA ILE A 144 2.26 -3.92 -2.23
C ILE A 144 3.67 -4.15 -1.68
N VAL A 145 4.40 -3.06 -1.45
CA VAL A 145 5.78 -3.05 -0.93
C VAL A 145 5.96 -1.97 0.14
N GLN A 146 7.00 -2.09 0.96
CA GLN A 146 7.37 -1.07 1.94
C GLN A 146 7.96 0.17 1.23
N TYR A 147 7.79 1.37 1.79
CA TYR A 147 8.44 2.58 1.25
C TYR A 147 9.97 2.55 1.41
N THR A 148 10.46 1.83 2.40
CA THR A 148 11.90 1.66 2.69
C THR A 148 12.58 0.69 1.72
N ALA A 149 11.82 -0.03 0.91
CA ALA A 149 12.33 -1.04 -0.01
C ALA A 149 12.12 -0.65 -1.48
N LYS A 150 13.00 -1.16 -2.34
CA LYS A 150 12.86 -1.06 -3.80
C LYS A 150 12.28 -2.36 -4.34
N LEU A 151 11.22 -2.25 -5.15
CA LEU A 151 10.62 -3.40 -5.82
C LEU A 151 11.64 -4.05 -6.77
N ASN A 152 11.94 -5.31 -6.53
CA ASN A 152 12.77 -6.15 -7.38
C ASN A 152 11.91 -6.76 -8.51
N THR A 153 11.92 -6.11 -9.67
CA THR A 153 11.16 -6.55 -10.85
C THR A 153 11.60 -7.91 -11.39
N GLN A 154 12.84 -8.35 -11.14
CA GLN A 154 13.32 -9.66 -11.54
C GLN A 154 12.73 -10.78 -10.65
N LYS A 155 12.58 -10.53 -9.34
CA LYS A 155 11.87 -11.44 -8.43
C LYS A 155 10.38 -11.52 -8.80
N LEU A 156 9.74 -10.38 -9.06
CA LEU A 156 8.35 -10.35 -9.56
C LEU A 156 8.18 -11.13 -10.88
N PHE A 157 9.11 -10.96 -11.82
CA PHE A 157 9.14 -11.73 -13.08
C PHE A 157 9.24 -13.23 -12.82
N ASN A 158 10.14 -13.67 -11.94
CA ASN A 158 10.31 -15.09 -11.63
C ASN A 158 9.05 -15.66 -10.97
N PHE A 159 8.51 -14.94 -9.99
CA PHE A 159 7.28 -15.31 -9.30
C PHE A 159 6.11 -15.49 -10.28
N GLY A 160 5.88 -14.53 -11.17
CA GLY A 160 4.80 -14.63 -12.17
C GLY A 160 4.95 -15.83 -13.12
N ARG A 161 6.18 -16.28 -13.38
CA ARG A 161 6.43 -17.51 -14.14
C ARG A 161 6.16 -18.76 -13.31
N ASP A 162 6.52 -18.74 -12.03
CA ASP A 162 6.35 -19.86 -11.11
C ASP A 162 4.86 -20.15 -10.83
N LEU A 163 4.00 -19.12 -10.81
CA LEU A 163 2.53 -19.27 -10.72
C LEU A 163 1.92 -20.18 -11.79
N LYS A 164 2.53 -20.25 -12.98
CA LYS A 164 2.14 -21.14 -14.08
C LYS A 164 3.10 -22.30 -14.29
N GLN A 165 3.91 -22.62 -13.28
CA GLN A 165 4.91 -23.69 -13.35
C GLN A 165 5.83 -23.55 -14.58
N ARG A 166 6.09 -22.29 -14.98
CA ARG A 166 6.90 -21.90 -16.14
C ARG A 166 6.42 -22.46 -17.49
N SER A 167 5.17 -22.90 -17.58
CA SER A 167 4.54 -23.37 -18.82
C SER A 167 4.39 -22.27 -19.88
N ILE A 168 4.25 -21.02 -19.45
CA ILE A 168 4.17 -19.85 -20.33
C ILE A 168 5.58 -19.36 -20.70
N SER A 169 5.76 -19.06 -21.98
CA SER A 169 7.03 -18.54 -22.50
C SER A 169 7.45 -17.25 -21.79
N LYS A 170 8.73 -17.16 -21.43
CA LYS A 170 9.34 -15.96 -20.81
C LYS A 170 9.10 -14.66 -21.59
N LYS A 171 8.88 -14.74 -22.90
CA LYS A 171 8.65 -13.57 -23.76
C LYS A 171 7.31 -12.89 -23.46
N ASN A 172 6.38 -13.57 -22.80
CA ASN A 172 5.05 -13.06 -22.45
C ASN A 172 5.02 -12.35 -21.08
N TYR A 173 6.18 -12.08 -20.49
CA TYR A 173 6.30 -11.40 -19.20
C TYR A 173 7.19 -10.17 -19.33
N ASN A 174 6.67 -9.02 -18.93
CA ASN A 174 7.42 -7.79 -18.71
C ASN A 174 6.62 -6.87 -17.79
N PHE A 175 6.95 -6.83 -16.50
CA PHE A 175 6.23 -6.00 -15.54
C PHE A 175 6.76 -4.56 -15.54
N ARG A 176 5.86 -3.60 -15.76
CA ARG A 176 6.11 -2.16 -15.72
C ARG A 176 5.07 -1.47 -14.85
N LEU A 177 5.41 -0.30 -14.29
CA LEU A 177 4.41 0.54 -13.63
C LEU A 177 3.38 0.96 -14.69
N VAL A 178 2.10 0.86 -14.36
CA VAL A 178 1.03 1.27 -15.28
C VAL A 178 0.91 2.80 -15.32
N ASP A 179 0.38 3.32 -16.42
CA ASP A 179 0.05 4.75 -16.53
C ASP A 179 -1.00 5.16 -15.48
N PRO A 180 -0.90 6.36 -14.88
CA PRO A 180 -1.80 6.80 -13.82
C PRO A 180 -3.29 6.75 -14.18
N GLU A 181 -3.63 7.10 -15.42
CA GLU A 181 -5.02 7.05 -15.90
C GLU A 181 -5.59 5.63 -15.88
N ILE A 182 -4.81 4.65 -16.35
CA ILE A 182 -5.22 3.23 -16.32
C ILE A 182 -5.30 2.73 -14.87
N SER A 183 -4.35 3.14 -14.02
CA SER A 183 -4.41 2.84 -12.57
C SER A 183 -5.71 3.34 -11.96
N GLU A 184 -6.12 4.58 -12.26
CA GLU A 184 -7.36 5.16 -11.75
C GLU A 184 -8.61 4.48 -12.33
N GLN A 185 -8.58 4.08 -13.60
CA GLN A 185 -9.67 3.29 -14.20
C GLN A 185 -9.86 1.93 -13.51
N LEU A 186 -8.75 1.23 -13.24
CA LEU A 186 -8.77 -0.09 -12.60
C LEU A 186 -9.15 -0.01 -11.12
N THR A 187 -8.64 0.98 -10.39
CA THR A 187 -8.75 1.05 -8.93
C THR A 187 -9.85 1.99 -8.46
N GLY A 188 -10.14 3.05 -9.21
CA GLY A 188 -10.96 4.16 -8.76
C GLY A 188 -10.21 5.22 -7.93
N TYR A 189 -8.87 5.12 -7.85
CA TYR A 189 -8.04 6.00 -7.02
C TYR A 189 -6.99 6.73 -7.85
N GLY A 190 -6.87 8.03 -7.62
CA GLY A 190 -5.81 8.85 -8.20
C GLY A 190 -4.44 8.58 -7.57
N THR A 191 -3.40 9.21 -8.13
CA THR A 191 -2.01 9.11 -7.68
C THR A 191 -1.87 9.42 -6.19
N GLY A 192 -1.09 8.62 -5.47
CA GLY A 192 -0.87 8.79 -4.02
C GLY A 192 -2.02 8.28 -3.14
N GLY A 193 -3.19 8.00 -3.70
CA GLY A 193 -4.36 7.47 -2.99
C GLY A 193 -4.63 5.98 -3.23
N VAL A 194 -3.88 5.31 -4.11
CA VAL A 194 -4.13 3.90 -4.47
C VAL A 194 -4.22 3.03 -3.21
N SER A 195 -5.26 2.20 -3.18
CA SER A 195 -5.59 1.27 -2.11
C SER A 195 -5.99 -0.08 -2.72
N PRO A 196 -5.65 -1.21 -2.08
CA PRO A 196 -6.13 -2.53 -2.52
C PRO A 196 -7.60 -2.80 -2.15
N PHE A 197 -8.19 -1.99 -1.27
CA PHE A 197 -9.56 -2.18 -0.81
C PHE A 197 -10.55 -1.52 -1.74
N GLY A 198 -11.59 -2.22 -2.18
CA GLY A 198 -12.70 -1.61 -2.92
C GLY A 198 -12.34 -1.18 -4.34
N MET A 199 -11.31 -1.74 -4.97
CA MET A 199 -10.95 -1.44 -6.37
C MET A 199 -12.13 -1.68 -7.32
N LYS A 200 -12.26 -0.85 -8.37
CA LYS A 200 -13.32 -0.99 -9.39
C LYS A 200 -13.24 -2.31 -10.17
N SER A 201 -12.03 -2.80 -10.38
CA SER A 201 -11.74 -4.09 -11.00
C SER A 201 -11.10 -5.03 -9.98
N ASN A 202 -11.36 -6.34 -10.10
CA ASN A 202 -10.77 -7.36 -9.23
C ASN A 202 -9.30 -7.64 -9.59
N VAL A 203 -8.44 -6.62 -9.47
CA VAL A 203 -7.01 -6.73 -9.80
C VAL A 203 -6.33 -7.65 -8.78
N PRO A 204 -5.68 -8.74 -9.20
CA PRO A 204 -4.97 -9.64 -8.28
C PRO A 204 -3.90 -8.91 -7.47
N ILE A 205 -3.79 -9.25 -6.19
CA ILE A 205 -2.88 -8.60 -5.25
C ILE A 205 -1.64 -9.47 -5.03
N ILE A 206 -0.47 -8.85 -5.03
CA ILE A 206 0.81 -9.44 -4.60
C ILE A 206 1.37 -8.59 -3.47
N LEU A 207 1.56 -9.21 -2.30
CA LEU A 207 2.13 -8.61 -1.10
C LEU A 207 3.60 -9.04 -0.96
N ALA A 208 4.48 -8.07 -0.68
CA ALA A 208 5.86 -8.36 -0.34
C ALA A 208 5.93 -9.17 0.97
N GLU A 209 6.70 -10.26 0.96
CA GLU A 209 6.85 -11.16 2.12
C GLU A 209 7.40 -10.44 3.36
N ALA A 210 8.23 -9.41 3.20
CA ALA A 210 8.74 -8.63 4.32
C ALA A 210 7.63 -7.97 5.16
N ILE A 211 6.48 -7.67 4.56
CA ILE A 211 5.31 -7.08 5.26
C ILE A 211 4.68 -8.10 6.21
N THR A 212 4.69 -9.40 5.88
CA THR A 212 4.16 -10.44 6.78
C THR A 212 5.07 -10.74 7.96
N LYS A 213 6.31 -10.22 7.92
CA LYS A 213 7.35 -10.37 8.94
C LYS A 213 7.50 -9.11 9.82
N LEU A 214 6.65 -8.10 9.63
CA LEU A 214 6.63 -6.92 10.48
C LEU A 214 6.29 -7.29 11.93
N ASP A 215 6.93 -6.59 12.86
CA ASP A 215 6.65 -6.66 14.28
C ASP A 215 6.61 -5.25 14.86
N PRO A 216 5.47 -4.78 15.38
CA PRO A 216 4.12 -5.38 15.35
C PRO A 216 3.57 -5.71 13.94
N PRO A 217 2.70 -6.72 13.78
CA PRO A 217 2.24 -7.20 12.47
C PRO A 217 1.11 -6.34 11.88
N VAL A 218 1.29 -5.03 11.82
CA VAL A 218 0.36 -4.04 11.26
C VAL A 218 1.08 -3.24 10.18
N PHE A 219 0.40 -2.82 9.12
CA PHE A 219 1.02 -1.99 8.08
C PHE A 219 0.04 -0.94 7.54
N TRP A 220 0.60 0.14 6.98
CA TRP A 220 -0.16 1.30 6.50
C TRP A 220 -0.12 1.40 4.97
N LEU A 221 -1.25 1.75 4.39
CA LEU A 221 -1.44 1.99 2.95
C LEU A 221 -2.17 3.31 2.70
N GLY A 222 -2.24 3.72 1.43
CA GLY A 222 -3.19 4.75 0.98
C GLY A 222 -4.63 4.28 1.18
N ALA A 223 -5.53 5.23 1.48
CA ALA A 223 -6.94 4.94 1.73
C ALA A 223 -7.87 5.65 0.72
N GLY A 224 -7.54 5.56 -0.57
CA GLY A 224 -8.35 6.12 -1.65
C GLY A 224 -8.15 7.62 -1.88
N HIS A 225 -7.48 8.31 -0.97
CA HIS A 225 -7.18 9.74 -1.08
C HIS A 225 -5.76 10.01 -0.57
N ILE A 226 -5.10 11.04 -1.12
CA ILE A 226 -3.74 11.43 -0.73
C ILE A 226 -3.66 11.81 0.76
N ASP A 227 -4.73 12.41 1.29
CA ASP A 227 -4.80 12.82 2.70
C ASP A 227 -5.37 11.75 3.64
N TRP A 228 -5.47 10.51 3.18
CA TRP A 228 -6.01 9.43 4.00
C TRP A 228 -5.13 8.18 3.95
N LYS A 229 -5.01 7.52 5.10
CA LYS A 229 -4.24 6.29 5.28
C LYS A 229 -5.10 5.23 5.98
N VAL A 230 -4.84 3.97 5.67
CA VAL A 230 -5.48 2.82 6.32
C VAL A 230 -4.39 1.94 6.89
N ALA A 231 -4.58 1.52 8.14
CA ALA A 231 -3.76 0.53 8.82
C ALA A 231 -4.55 -0.77 8.99
N VAL A 232 -3.91 -1.90 8.80
CA VAL A 232 -4.53 -3.22 8.95
C VAL A 232 -3.50 -4.24 9.45
N PRO A 233 -3.91 -5.26 10.23
CA PRO A 233 -3.04 -6.39 10.52
C PRO A 233 -2.69 -7.19 9.27
N ALA A 234 -1.43 -7.61 9.14
CA ALA A 234 -0.94 -8.36 7.99
C ALA A 234 -1.65 -9.71 7.83
N SER A 235 -1.90 -10.41 8.93
CA SER A 235 -2.62 -11.70 8.95
C SER A 235 -4.04 -11.58 8.39
N ASP A 236 -4.79 -10.59 8.87
CA ASP A 236 -6.19 -10.36 8.48
C ASP A 236 -6.28 -9.92 7.02
N PHE A 237 -5.33 -9.10 6.56
CA PHE A 237 -5.24 -8.72 5.16
C PHE A 237 -5.00 -9.93 4.25
N VAL A 238 -4.00 -10.77 4.56
CA VAL A 238 -3.69 -11.96 3.75
C VAL A 238 -4.86 -12.94 3.75
N ALA A 239 -5.46 -13.19 4.91
CA ALA A 239 -6.57 -14.12 5.06
C ALA A 239 -7.83 -13.70 4.29
N THR A 240 -8.18 -12.41 4.33
CA THR A 240 -9.42 -11.91 3.71
C THR A 240 -9.27 -11.62 2.22
N THR A 241 -8.08 -11.19 1.77
CA THR A 241 -7.84 -10.89 0.35
C THR A 241 -7.43 -12.10 -0.47
N GLY A 242 -6.85 -13.14 0.16
CA GLY A 242 -6.25 -14.26 -0.55
C GLY A 242 -5.08 -13.85 -1.46
N CYS A 243 -4.44 -12.71 -1.18
CA CYS A 243 -3.34 -12.20 -1.98
C CYS A 243 -2.17 -13.19 -2.06
N TYR A 244 -1.38 -13.07 -3.13
CA TYR A 244 -0.11 -13.77 -3.22
C TYR A 244 0.92 -13.13 -2.31
N VAL A 245 1.72 -13.94 -1.61
CA VAL A 245 2.84 -13.47 -0.80
C VAL A 245 4.13 -13.99 -1.42
N THR A 246 5.09 -13.10 -1.67
CA THR A 246 6.39 -13.47 -2.26
C THR A 246 7.47 -12.47 -1.91
N ASP A 247 8.73 -12.89 -1.97
CA ASP A 247 9.87 -12.01 -1.80
C ASP A 247 9.99 -11.07 -3.02
N LEU A 248 9.87 -9.77 -2.76
CA LEU A 248 9.85 -8.71 -3.76
C LEU A 248 10.94 -7.66 -3.55
N GLU A 249 11.79 -7.81 -2.54
CA GLU A 249 12.74 -6.77 -2.14
C GLU A 249 14.15 -7.15 -2.59
N SER A 250 15.04 -6.17 -2.69
CA SER A 250 16.44 -6.37 -3.11
C SER A 250 17.35 -6.71 -1.95
#